data_AF-A0A955H7Z0-F1
#
_entry.id   AF-A0A955H7Z0-F1
#
_cell.length_a   1.000
_cell.length_b   1.000
_cell.length_c   1.000
_cell.angle_alpha   90.00
_cell.angle_beta   90.00
_cell.angle_gamma   90.00
#
_symmetry.space_group_name_H-M   'P 1'
#
loop_
_entity.id
_entity.type
_entity.pdbx_description
1 polymer ?
#
loop_
_entity_poly.entity_id
_entity_poly.type
_entity_poly.pdbx_seq_one_letter_code
_entity_poly.pdbx_strand_id
1 'polypeptide(L)'
;MPKLITVIFIISLSLLAVLHYIALELYLYWQIWWLDIPMHLFGGAIIVFGLYSLQELGILKDRSYSLLNILTAVLVIAIAWEVFQYLITTVMKDDFVVDTLSDIMFGLSGSLLGYTVAKRLKDLD
;
A
#
# COMPACT_ATOMS: atom_id res chain seq x y z
N MET A 1 8.35 0.40 -24.12
CA MET A 1 9.17 0.30 -22.89
C MET A 1 8.25 0.53 -21.70
N PRO A 2 8.39 -0.19 -20.58
CA PRO A 2 7.61 0.13 -19.38
C PRO A 2 7.94 1.56 -18.96
N LYS A 3 6.91 2.36 -18.67
CA LYS A 3 7.10 3.72 -18.17
C LYS A 3 7.66 3.68 -16.76
N LEU A 4 8.26 4.80 -16.33
CA LEU A 4 8.99 4.89 -15.08
C LEU A 4 8.15 4.48 -13.87
N ILE A 5 6.87 4.88 -13.81
CA ILE A 5 5.98 4.52 -12.69
C ILE A 5 5.69 3.01 -12.62
N THR A 6 5.57 2.34 -13.76
CA THR A 6 5.42 0.87 -13.82
C THR A 6 6.67 0.17 -13.28
N VAL A 7 7.86 0.68 -13.60
CA VAL A 7 9.12 0.15 -13.06
C VAL A 7 9.19 0.37 -11.55
N ILE A 8 8.86 1.57 -11.08
CA ILE A 8 8.82 1.90 -9.64
C ILE A 8 7.82 1.01 -8.90
N PHE A 9 6.65 0.77 -9.47
CA PHE A 9 5.63 -0.13 -8.91
C PHE A 9 6.18 -1.53 -8.72
N ILE A 10 6.76 -2.14 -9.76
CA ILE A 10 7.27 -3.52 -9.71
C ILE A 10 8.39 -3.65 -8.67
N ILE A 11 9.34 -2.71 -8.64
CA ILE A 11 10.45 -2.73 -7.69
C ILE A 11 9.93 -2.57 -6.25
N SER A 12 9.06 -1.60 -6.02
CA SER A 12 8.52 -1.31 -4.68
C SER A 12 7.65 -2.46 -4.16
N LEU A 13 6.80 -3.04 -5.01
CA LEU A 13 5.99 -4.20 -4.67
C LEU A 13 6.87 -5.41 -4.32
N SER A 14 7.90 -5.67 -5.13
CA SER A 14 8.83 -6.77 -4.87
C SER A 14 9.57 -6.58 -3.54
N LEU A 15 10.01 -5.35 -3.26
CA LEU A 15 10.66 -5.02 -1.99
C LEU A 15 9.73 -5.21 -0.80
N LEU A 16 8.49 -4.70 -0.87
CA LEU A 16 7.50 -4.88 0.19
C LEU A 16 7.23 -6.37 0.44
N ALA A 17 7.05 -7.16 -0.61
CA ALA A 17 6.78 -8.60 -0.50
C ALA A 17 7.94 -9.34 0.20
N VAL A 18 9.20 -9.05 -0.17
CA VAL A 18 10.38 -9.65 0.46
C VAL A 18 10.49 -9.23 1.93
N LEU A 19 10.31 -7.94 2.23
CA LEU A 19 10.36 -7.43 3.61
C LEU A 19 9.26 -8.04 4.47
N HIS A 20 8.04 -8.13 3.95
CA HIS A 20 6.90 -8.74 4.65
C HIS A 20 7.15 -10.22 4.94
N TYR A 21 7.64 -10.97 3.94
CA TYR A 21 8.00 -12.38 4.11
C TYR A 21 9.06 -12.58 5.20
N ILE A 22 10.15 -11.80 5.17
CA ILE A 22 11.20 -11.85 6.20
C ILE A 22 10.63 -11.48 7.58
N ALA A 23 9.77 -10.46 7.65
CA ALA A 23 9.16 -10.02 8.91
C ALA A 23 8.25 -11.08 9.53
N LEU A 24 7.53 -11.86 8.72
CA LEU A 24 6.75 -13.01 9.19
C LEU A 24 7.65 -14.15 9.68
N GLU A 25 8.63 -14.58 8.87
CA GLU A 25 9.52 -15.72 9.19
C GLU A 25 10.35 -15.48 10.45
N LEU A 26 10.75 -14.22 10.70
CA LEU A 26 11.53 -13.83 11.87
C LEU A 26 10.67 -13.30 13.03
N TYR A 27 9.34 -13.35 12.91
CA TYR A 27 8.40 -12.83 13.88
C TYR A 27 8.63 -11.35 14.26
N LEU A 28 9.11 -10.53 13.31
CA LEU A 28 9.49 -9.15 13.56
C LEU A 28 8.29 -8.25 13.90
N TYR A 29 7.10 -8.56 13.38
CA TYR A 29 5.87 -7.83 13.74
C TYR A 29 5.53 -7.91 15.24
N TRP A 30 5.95 -8.99 15.90
CA TRP A 30 5.73 -9.19 17.34
C TRP A 30 6.90 -8.69 18.21
N GLN A 31 8.09 -8.52 17.61
CA GLN A 31 9.29 -8.06 18.32
C GLN A 31 9.49 -6.55 18.19
N ILE A 32 9.07 -5.96 17.08
CA ILE A 32 9.30 -4.56 16.70
C ILE A 32 7.94 -3.94 16.40
N TRP A 33 7.29 -3.43 17.45
CA TRP A 33 5.93 -2.89 17.38
C TRP A 33 5.71 -1.83 16.29
N TRP A 34 6.72 -1.02 16.00
CA TRP A 34 6.59 0.05 15.00
C TRP A 34 6.82 -0.42 13.57
N LEU A 35 7.21 -1.68 13.33
CA LEU A 35 7.54 -2.18 11.98
C LEU A 35 6.32 -2.22 11.05
N ASP A 36 5.12 -2.42 11.58
CA ASP A 36 3.89 -2.40 10.78
C ASP A 36 3.64 -1.03 10.14
N ILE A 37 3.88 0.04 10.89
CA ILE A 37 3.63 1.42 10.48
C ILE A 37 4.30 1.77 9.13
N PRO A 38 5.62 1.64 8.93
CA PRO A 38 6.26 1.91 7.65
C PRO A 38 5.83 0.93 6.55
N MET A 39 5.45 -0.32 6.89
CA MET A 39 4.96 -1.29 5.91
C MET A 39 3.60 -0.85 5.33
N HIS A 40 2.67 -0.40 6.18
CA HIS A 40 1.38 0.13 5.75
C HIS A 40 1.51 1.45 4.99
N LEU A 41 2.37 2.36 5.45
CA LEU A 41 2.69 3.58 4.72
C LEU A 41 3.26 3.29 3.32
N PHE A 42 4.19 2.33 3.22
CA PHE A 42 4.78 1.96 1.94
C PHE A 42 3.76 1.24 1.03
N GLY A 43 2.94 0.35 1.58
CA GLY A 43 1.86 -0.33 0.88
C GLY A 43 0.84 0.65 0.28
N GLY A 44 0.47 1.69 1.05
CA GLY A 44 -0.39 2.77 0.56
C GLY A 44 0.15 3.45 -0.69
N ALA A 45 1.44 3.77 -0.72
CA ALA A 45 2.08 4.37 -1.90
C ALA A 45 2.14 3.40 -3.09
N ILE A 46 2.45 2.12 -2.84
CA ILE A 46 2.53 1.06 -3.86
C ILE A 46 1.18 0.85 -4.55
N ILE A 47 0.07 0.87 -3.81
CA ILE A 47 -1.28 0.78 -4.39
C ILE A 47 -1.48 1.90 -5.42
N VAL A 48 -1.05 3.13 -5.10
CA VAL A 48 -1.16 4.25 -6.05
C VAL A 48 -0.33 4.01 -7.30
N PHE A 49 0.93 3.58 -7.16
CA PHE A 49 1.77 3.28 -8.32
C PHE A 49 1.17 2.15 -9.18
N GLY A 50 0.58 1.14 -8.55
CA GLY A 50 -0.13 0.06 -9.25
C GLY A 50 -1.32 0.57 -10.04
N LEU A 51 -2.17 1.41 -9.42
CA LEU A 51 -3.30 2.04 -10.10
C LEU A 51 -2.83 2.86 -11.32
N TYR A 52 -1.82 3.72 -11.17
CA TYR A 52 -1.28 4.48 -12.30
C TYR A 52 -0.65 3.58 -13.37
N SER A 53 0.01 2.49 -12.99
CA SER A 53 0.54 1.51 -13.95
C SER A 53 -0.58 0.87 -14.78
N LEU A 54 -1.74 0.56 -14.15
CA LEU A 54 -2.93 0.08 -14.86
C LEU A 54 -3.53 1.15 -15.80
N GLN A 55 -3.40 2.44 -15.47
CA GLN A 55 -3.75 3.54 -16.39
C GLN A 55 -2.94 3.46 -17.67
N GLU A 56 -1.62 3.32 -17.53
CA GLU A 56 -0.67 3.34 -18.65
C GLU A 56 -0.86 2.16 -19.59
N LEU A 57 -1.28 1.02 -19.04
CA LEU A 57 -1.65 -0.17 -19.81
C LEU A 57 -3.02 -0.04 -20.49
N GLY A 58 -3.75 1.08 -20.30
CA GLY A 58 -5.06 1.32 -20.89
C GLY A 58 -6.20 0.51 -20.24
N ILE A 59 -5.95 -0.15 -19.11
CA ILE A 59 -6.94 -0.97 -18.39
C ILE A 59 -7.96 -0.07 -17.67
N LEU A 60 -7.49 1.06 -17.13
CA LEU A 60 -8.30 2.01 -16.38
C LEU A 60 -8.34 3.38 -17.09
N LYS A 61 -9.51 4.03 -17.11
CA LYS A 61 -9.74 5.33 -17.77
C LYS A 61 -9.16 6.50 -16.96
N ASP A 62 -8.76 7.57 -17.65
CA ASP A 62 -8.13 8.75 -17.02
C ASP A 62 -8.95 9.45 -15.93
N ARG A 63 -10.28 9.41 -16.01
CA ARG A 63 -11.17 10.01 -15.01
C ARG A 63 -11.16 9.27 -13.66
N SER A 64 -10.56 8.08 -13.60
CA SER A 64 -10.53 7.24 -12.40
C SER A 64 -9.50 7.70 -11.36
N TYR A 65 -8.62 8.66 -11.66
CA TYR A 65 -7.46 9.04 -10.83
C TYR A 65 -7.64 10.34 -10.06
N SER A 66 -8.87 10.70 -9.71
CA SER A 66 -9.08 11.76 -8.73
C SER A 66 -8.49 11.33 -7.39
N LEU A 67 -8.00 12.29 -6.59
CA LEU A 67 -7.49 12.02 -5.25
C LEU A 67 -8.52 11.25 -4.40
N LEU A 68 -9.79 11.62 -4.49
CA LEU A 68 -10.88 10.94 -3.77
C LEU A 68 -11.02 9.47 -4.18
N ASN A 69 -10.95 9.15 -5.47
CA ASN A 69 -11.05 7.78 -5.95
C ASN A 69 -9.86 6.95 -5.47
N ILE A 70 -8.65 7.53 -5.46
CA ILE A 70 -7.44 6.85 -4.99
C ILE A 70 -7.54 6.58 -3.48
N LEU A 71 -7.93 7.57 -2.68
CA LEU A 71 -8.14 7.40 -1.25
C LEU A 71 -9.21 6.33 -0.97
N THR A 72 -10.27 6.30 -1.77
CA THR A 72 -11.33 5.29 -1.65
C THR A 72 -10.80 3.89 -1.99
N ALA A 73 -10.04 3.75 -3.07
CA ALA A 73 -9.44 2.46 -3.45
C ALA A 73 -8.48 1.93 -2.39
N VAL A 74 -7.63 2.81 -1.85
CA VAL A 74 -6.68 2.46 -0.78
C VAL A 74 -7.41 2.09 0.51
N LEU A 75 -8.46 2.83 0.87
CA LEU A 75 -9.29 2.51 2.04
C LEU A 75 -9.92 1.11 1.91
N VAL A 76 -10.49 0.79 0.75
CA VAL A 76 -11.08 -0.54 0.49
C VAL A 76 -10.03 -1.64 0.61
N ILE A 77 -8.84 -1.44 0.04
CA ILE A 77 -7.75 -2.43 0.11
C ILE A 77 -7.23 -2.58 1.54
N ALA A 78 -7.06 -1.48 2.28
CA ALA A 78 -6.63 -1.51 3.67
C ALA A 78 -7.64 -2.27 4.55
N ILE A 79 -8.94 -1.96 4.43
CA ILE A 79 -9.98 -2.71 5.16
C ILE A 79 -9.98 -4.19 4.76
N ALA A 80 -9.84 -4.50 3.46
CA ALA A 80 -9.79 -5.88 3.00
C ALA A 80 -8.58 -6.65 3.57
N TRP A 81 -7.43 -5.97 3.70
CA TRP A 81 -6.24 -6.53 4.35
C TRP A 81 -6.49 -6.81 5.83
N GLU A 82 -7.07 -5.86 6.58
CA GLU A 82 -7.39 -6.03 7.99
C GLU A 82 -8.39 -7.17 8.24
N VAL A 83 -9.42 -7.27 7.40
CA VAL A 83 -10.37 -8.39 7.44
C VAL A 83 -9.66 -9.72 7.12
N PHE A 84 -8.75 -9.73 6.14
CA PHE A 84 -7.94 -10.91 5.82
C PHE A 84 -7.10 -11.33 7.03
N GLN A 85 -6.36 -10.40 7.65
CA GLN A 85 -5.53 -10.66 8.84
C GLN A 85 -6.36 -11.26 9.97
N TYR A 86 -7.53 -10.67 10.26
CA TYR A 86 -8.46 -11.15 11.28
C TYR A 86 -8.94 -12.60 11.02
N LEU A 87 -9.15 -12.97 9.75
CA LEU A 87 -9.63 -14.31 9.39
C LEU A 87 -8.54 -15.39 9.44
N ILE A 88 -7.28 -15.05 9.15
CA ILE A 88 -6.19 -16.03 9.07
C ILE A 88 -5.38 -16.17 10.36
N THR A 89 -5.47 -15.19 11.25
CA THR A 89 -4.63 -15.13 12.44
C THR A 89 -5.24 -15.93 13.59
N THR A 90 -4.45 -16.80 14.22
CA THR A 90 -4.87 -17.57 15.40
C THR A 90 -4.57 -16.87 16.73
N VAL A 91 -3.75 -15.81 16.72
CA VAL A 91 -3.35 -15.03 17.90
C VAL A 91 -3.60 -13.55 17.63
N MET A 92 -4.69 -13.01 18.17
CA MET A 92 -4.94 -11.57 18.08
C MET A 92 -4.02 -10.80 19.02
N LYS A 93 -3.50 -9.65 18.57
CA LYS A 93 -2.86 -8.68 19.45
C LYS A 93 -3.91 -8.08 20.39
N ASP A 94 -3.55 -7.79 21.63
CA ASP A 94 -4.46 -7.19 22.63
C ASP A 94 -4.94 -5.79 22.21
N ASP A 95 -4.18 -5.12 21.33
CA ASP A 95 -4.43 -3.78 20.80
C ASP A 95 -4.94 -3.77 19.35
N PHE A 96 -5.53 -4.89 18.88
CA PHE A 96 -6.01 -5.06 17.50
C PHE A 96 -6.77 -3.85 16.93
N VAL A 97 -7.69 -3.24 17.69
CA VAL A 97 -8.45 -2.07 17.21
C VAL A 97 -7.55 -0.86 16.93
N VAL A 98 -6.54 -0.62 17.79
CA VAL A 98 -5.60 0.49 17.63
C VAL A 98 -4.63 0.22 16.49
N ASP A 99 -4.19 -1.03 16.34
CA ASP A 99 -3.35 -1.54 15.24
C ASP A 99 -4.05 -1.31 13.89
N THR A 100 -5.25 -1.87 13.71
CA THR A 100 -6.08 -1.72 12.51
C THR A 100 -6.34 -0.26 12.14
N LEU A 101 -6.67 0.60 13.12
CA LEU A 101 -6.88 2.03 12.85
C LEU A 101 -5.58 2.71 12.41
N SER A 102 -4.45 2.37 13.04
CA SER A 102 -3.14 2.90 12.66
C SER A 102 -2.78 2.47 11.25
N ASP A 103 -2.97 1.20 10.91
CA ASP A 103 -2.68 0.62 9.60
C ASP A 103 -3.48 1.28 8.48
N ILE A 104 -4.77 1.55 8.70
CA ILE A 104 -5.60 2.30 7.76
C ILE A 104 -5.10 3.74 7.62
N MET A 105 -4.79 4.43 8.73
CA MET A 105 -4.31 5.82 8.70
C MET A 105 -2.97 5.96 7.98
N PHE A 106 -2.03 5.05 8.24
CA PHE A 106 -0.73 5.04 7.59
C PHE A 106 -0.82 4.62 6.13
N GLY A 107 -1.69 3.66 5.79
CA GLY A 107 -2.00 3.32 4.39
C GLY A 107 -2.54 4.52 3.61
N LEU A 108 -3.50 5.26 4.17
CA LEU A 108 -4.02 6.48 3.55
C LEU A 108 -2.93 7.56 3.43
N SER A 109 -2.12 7.77 4.47
CA SER A 109 -1.00 8.73 4.43
C SER A 109 0.02 8.37 3.34
N GLY A 110 0.35 7.09 3.23
CA GLY A 110 1.18 6.53 2.16
C GLY A 110 0.62 6.81 0.78
N SER A 111 -0.70 6.70 0.61
CA SER A 111 -1.33 7.00 -0.68
C SER A 111 -1.27 8.48 -1.06
N LEU A 112 -1.30 9.41 -0.10
CA LEU A 112 -1.11 10.84 -0.37
C LEU A 112 0.29 11.11 -0.91
N LEU A 113 1.31 10.47 -0.31
CA LEU A 113 2.69 10.54 -0.79
C LEU A 113 2.81 9.92 -2.19
N GLY A 114 2.31 8.69 -2.36
CA GLY A 114 2.32 7.98 -3.65
C GLY A 114 1.63 8.77 -4.75
N TYR A 115 0.49 9.39 -4.47
CA TYR A 115 -0.24 10.24 -5.42
C TYR A 115 0.56 11.47 -5.84
N THR A 116 1.18 12.15 -4.87
CA THR A 116 2.01 13.33 -5.14
C THR A 116 3.22 12.97 -6.01
N VAL A 117 3.88 11.84 -5.71
CA VAL A 117 5.00 11.33 -6.52
C VAL A 117 4.53 10.92 -7.91
N ALA A 118 3.47 10.12 -8.01
CA ALA A 118 2.94 9.62 -9.27
C ALA A 118 2.53 10.75 -10.23
N LYS A 119 1.87 11.79 -9.70
CA LYS A 119 1.49 12.96 -10.48
C LYS A 119 2.71 13.70 -11.03
N ARG A 120 3.74 13.92 -10.20
CA ARG A 120 4.98 14.56 -10.65
C ARG A 120 5.73 13.77 -11.70
N LEU A 121 5.78 12.43 -11.57
CA LEU A 121 6.41 11.58 -12.57
C LEU A 121 5.67 11.62 -13.90
N LYS A 122 4.34 11.63 -13.88
CA LYS A 122 3.51 11.77 -15.08
C LYS A 122 3.70 13.11 -15.80
N ASP A 123 4.00 14.17 -15.06
CA ASP A 123 4.29 15.49 -15.64
C ASP A 123 5.69 15.57 -16.31
N LEU A 124 6.57 14.60 -16.03
CA LEU A 124 7.93 14.50 -16.61
C LEU A 124 8.01 13.59 -17.84
N ASP A 125 7.03 12.70 -18.02
CA ASP A 125 6.90 11.76 -19.15
C ASP A 125 6.16 12.37 -20.35
#